data_AF-A0A7V3SLS3-F1
#
_entry.id   AF-A0A7V3SLS3-F1
#
_cell.length_a   1.000
_cell.length_b   1.000
_cell.length_c   1.000
_cell.angle_alpha   90.00
_cell.angle_beta   90.00
_cell.angle_gamma   90.00
#
_symmetry.space_group_name_H-M   'P 1'
#
loop_
_entity.id
_entity.type
_entity.pdbx_description
1 polymer ?
#
loop_
_entity_poly.entity_id
_entity_poly.type
_entity_poly.pdbx_seq_one_letter_code
_entity_poly.pdbx_strand_id
1 'polypeptide(L)'
;NPNAAVELIRLRNGHLLLIFNDSTSERTPLTAAVSTDGGKTFPYRRNLFEGEDAFAYPSAVQTDDGKIHLVFSAQERTVIYHAVFDEETVLGQKR
;
A
#
# COMPACT_ATOMS: atom_id res chain seq x y z
N ASN A 1 -1.76 7.80 -9.14
CA ASN A 1 -0.32 7.49 -9.08
C ASN A 1 0.47 8.39 -10.04
N PRO A 2 1.23 9.39 -9.56
CA PRO A 2 1.87 10.43 -10.40
C PRO A 2 3.25 10.00 -10.92
N ASN A 3 3.29 8.97 -11.79
CA ASN A 3 4.55 8.36 -12.26
C ASN A 3 5.45 7.85 -11.11
N ALA A 4 4.86 7.49 -9.96
CA ALA A 4 5.55 6.82 -8.86
C ALA A 4 5.48 5.30 -9.04
N ALA A 5 6.38 4.56 -8.38
CA ALA A 5 6.31 3.10 -8.36
C ALA A 5 5.05 2.63 -7.61
N VAL A 6 4.53 1.47 -8.00
CA VAL A 6 3.50 0.74 -7.26
C VAL A 6 4.07 -0.59 -6.82
N GLU A 7 3.50 -1.17 -5.78
CA GLU A 7 3.80 -2.52 -5.33
C GLU A 7 2.53 -3.38 -5.42
N LEU A 8 2.65 -4.59 -5.98
CA LEU A 8 1.55 -5.55 -6.07
C LEU A 8 2.04 -6.92 -5.62
N ILE A 9 1.52 -7.40 -4.49
CA ILE A 9 1.85 -8.72 -3.95
C ILE A 9 0.61 -9.59 -3.84
N ARG A 10 0.80 -10.91 -3.93
CA ARG A 10 -0.23 -11.89 -3.60
C ARG A 10 -0.06 -12.31 -2.14
N LEU A 11 -1.10 -12.12 -1.34
CA LEU A 11 -1.16 -12.58 0.04
C LEU A 11 -1.37 -14.09 0.10
N ARG A 12 -1.06 -14.71 1.24
CA ARG A 12 -1.13 -16.18 1.46
C ARG A 12 -2.53 -16.75 1.27
N ASN A 13 -3.58 -15.97 1.56
CA ASN A 13 -4.97 -16.35 1.30
C ASN A 13 -5.38 -16.22 -0.17
N GLY A 14 -4.48 -15.75 -1.04
CA GLY A 14 -4.70 -15.59 -2.47
C GLY A 14 -5.22 -14.22 -2.89
N HIS A 15 -5.56 -13.33 -1.96
CA HIS A 15 -5.92 -11.94 -2.26
C HIS A 15 -4.73 -11.18 -2.83
N LEU A 16 -4.99 -10.11 -3.57
CA LEU A 16 -3.97 -9.20 -4.09
C LEU A 16 -3.97 -7.91 -3.29
N LEU A 17 -2.79 -7.50 -2.84
CA LEU A 17 -2.56 -6.22 -2.18
C LEU A 17 -1.79 -5.29 -3.13
N LEU A 18 -2.41 -4.17 -3.48
CA LEU A 18 -1.82 -3.08 -4.26
C LEU A 18 -1.48 -1.91 -3.34
N ILE A 19 -0.25 -1.41 -3.40
CA ILE A 19 0.20 -0.21 -2.68
C ILE A 19 0.65 0.82 -3.71
N PHE A 20 0.06 2.01 -3.65
CA PHE A 20 0.23 3.04 -4.67
C PHE A 20 -0.06 4.43 -4.10
N ASN A 21 0.33 5.49 -4.82
CA ASN A 21 -0.14 6.83 -4.49
C ASN A 21 -1.51 7.10 -5.12
N ASP A 22 -2.56 7.30 -4.31
CA ASP A 22 -3.94 7.59 -4.76
C ASP A 22 -4.14 9.06 -5.12
N SER A 23 -3.28 9.57 -5.99
CA SER A 23 -3.35 10.92 -6.54
C SER A 23 -2.73 10.97 -7.93
N THR A 24 -3.28 11.76 -8.86
CA THR A 24 -2.77 11.89 -10.23
C THR A 24 -1.58 12.85 -10.35
N SER A 25 -1.38 13.73 -9.37
CA SER A 25 -0.27 14.70 -9.35
C SER A 25 0.65 14.56 -8.14
N GLU A 26 0.12 14.11 -7.00
CA GLU A 26 0.83 14.12 -5.73
C GLU A 26 1.31 12.74 -5.29
N ARG A 27 2.46 12.71 -4.59
CA ARG A 27 3.02 11.50 -3.98
C ARG A 27 2.46 11.23 -2.58
N THR A 28 1.21 11.60 -2.37
CA THR A 28 0.43 11.43 -1.15
C THR A 28 -1.06 11.37 -1.53
N PRO A 29 -1.88 10.56 -0.84
CA PRO A 29 -1.52 9.60 0.20
C PRO A 29 -0.79 8.37 -0.36
N LEU A 30 -0.17 7.57 0.51
CA LEU A 30 0.23 6.20 0.20
C LEU A 30 -0.91 5.27 0.61
N THR A 31 -1.53 4.63 -0.37
CA THR A 31 -2.79 3.88 -0.21
C THR A 31 -2.57 2.40 -0.48
N ALA A 32 -3.13 1.57 0.39
CA ALA A 32 -3.29 0.14 0.16
C ALA A 32 -4.70 -0.17 -0.37
N ALA A 33 -4.79 -1.08 -1.34
CA ALA A 33 -6.04 -1.59 -1.85
C ALA A 33 -5.99 -3.11 -1.96
N VAL A 34 -7.09 -3.78 -1.63
CA VAL A 34 -7.19 -5.25 -1.68
C VAL A 34 -8.20 -5.68 -2.75
N SER A 35 -7.79 -6.66 -3.54
CA SER A 35 -8.66 -7.41 -4.44
C SER A 35 -8.83 -8.83 -3.93
N THR A 36 -10.09 -9.25 -3.83
CA THR A 36 -10.50 -10.62 -3.47
C THR A 36 -10.99 -11.42 -4.68
N ASP A 37 -11.02 -10.81 -5.87
CA ASP A 37 -11.60 -11.37 -7.10
C ASP A 37 -10.56 -11.59 -8.22
N GLY A 38 -9.29 -11.76 -7.84
CA GLY A 38 -8.19 -12.04 -8.76
C GLY A 38 -7.72 -10.81 -9.54
N GLY A 39 -7.89 -9.61 -8.98
CA GLY A 39 -7.43 -8.35 -9.57
C GLY A 39 -8.43 -7.68 -10.51
N LYS A 40 -9.69 -8.14 -10.56
CA LYS A 40 -10.73 -7.51 -11.40
C LYS A 40 -11.21 -6.20 -10.76
N THR A 41 -11.37 -6.19 -9.44
CA THR A 41 -11.76 -5.02 -8.68
C THR A 41 -10.91 -4.87 -7.42
N PHE A 42 -10.79 -3.62 -6.95
CA PHE A 42 -10.09 -3.26 -5.70
C PHE A 42 -11.00 -2.40 -4.82
N PRO A 43 -12.07 -2.98 -4.23
CA PRO A 43 -13.11 -2.24 -3.53
C PRO A 43 -12.70 -1.84 -2.10
N TYR A 44 -11.78 -2.57 -1.48
CA TYR A 44 -11.25 -2.25 -0.16
C TYR A 44 -10.03 -1.36 -0.31
N ARG A 45 -10.05 -0.19 0.33
CA ARG A 45 -8.94 0.78 0.23
C ARG A 45 -8.75 1.49 1.55
N ARG A 46 -7.48 1.73 1.90
CA ARG A 46 -7.10 2.50 3.08
C ARG A 46 -5.82 3.27 2.83
N ASN A 47 -5.83 4.54 3.22
CA ASN A 47 -4.60 5.33 3.28
C ASN A 47 -3.76 4.83 4.45
N LEU A 48 -2.54 4.39 4.17
CA LEU A 48 -1.59 3.96 5.17
C LEU A 48 -0.82 5.15 5.73
N PHE A 49 -0.50 6.12 4.86
CA PHE A 49 0.19 7.36 5.20
C PHE A 49 -0.42 8.53 4.43
N GLU A 50 -0.55 9.66 5.12
CA GLU A 50 -1.11 10.92 4.62
C GLU A 50 -0.27 12.09 5.14
N GLY A 51 -0.40 13.26 4.51
CA GLY A 51 0.29 14.49 4.91
C GLY A 51 0.98 15.17 3.73
N GLU A 52 1.72 16.23 4.03
CA GLU A 52 2.41 17.09 3.04
C GLU A 52 3.70 16.48 2.47
N ASP A 53 4.10 15.29 2.92
CA ASP A 53 5.30 14.60 2.43
C ASP A 53 5.06 13.86 1.10
N ALA A 54 6.14 13.52 0.40
CA ALA A 54 6.15 12.76 -0.83
C ALA A 54 6.63 11.32 -0.58
N PHE A 55 5.69 10.38 -0.48
CA PHE A 55 5.96 8.96 -0.31
C PHE A 55 6.24 8.28 -1.65
N ALA A 56 7.30 7.47 -1.71
CA ALA A 56 7.70 6.83 -2.96
C ALA A 56 8.37 5.47 -2.77
N TYR A 57 8.37 4.68 -3.85
CA TYR A 57 9.04 3.37 -3.95
C TYR A 57 8.61 2.39 -2.84
N PRO A 58 7.30 2.08 -2.74
CA PRO A 58 6.86 1.05 -1.82
C PRO A 58 7.46 -0.31 -2.21
N SER A 59 7.81 -1.11 -1.21
CA SER A 59 8.08 -2.55 -1.35
C SER A 59 7.50 -3.28 -0.15
N ALA A 60 6.83 -4.41 -0.40
CA ALA A 60 6.11 -5.11 0.63
C ALA A 60 6.36 -6.63 0.59
N VAL A 61 6.30 -7.25 1.78
CA VAL A 61 6.36 -8.69 1.94
C VAL A 61 5.40 -9.14 3.03
N GLN A 62 4.74 -10.27 2.83
CA GLN A 62 3.96 -10.91 3.89
C GLN A 62 4.80 -11.99 4.59
N THR A 63 5.00 -11.83 5.89
CA THR A 63 5.76 -12.76 6.75
C THR A 63 4.91 -13.98 7.15
N ASP A 64 5.56 -14.99 7.74
CA ASP A 64 4.90 -16.26 8.12
C ASP A 64 3.84 -16.10 9.22
N ASP A 65 3.95 -15.05 10.04
CA ASP A 65 2.95 -14.67 11.04
C ASP A 65 1.74 -13.92 10.44
N GLY A 66 1.67 -13.80 9.12
CA GLY A 66 0.57 -13.19 8.38
C GLY A 66 0.68 -11.67 8.23
N LYS A 67 1.66 -11.02 8.87
CA LYS A 67 1.84 -9.57 8.84
C LYS A 67 2.41 -9.10 7.51
N ILE A 68 2.03 -7.89 7.11
CA ILE A 68 2.56 -7.23 5.93
C ILE A 68 3.57 -6.19 6.39
N HIS A 69 4.82 -6.39 6.00
CA HIS A 69 5.89 -5.43 6.19
C HIS A 69 5.99 -4.57 4.93
N LEU A 70 5.90 -3.27 5.10
CA LEU A 70 6.02 -2.27 4.04
C LEU A 70 7.20 -1.35 4.35
N VAL A 71 8.07 -1.15 3.37
CA VAL A 71 9.06 -0.07 3.37
C VAL A 71 8.80 0.90 2.24
N PHE A 72 9.09 2.17 2.45
CA PHE A 72 8.99 3.21 1.43
C PHE A 72 9.91 4.38 1.78
N SER A 73 10.30 5.13 0.75
CA SER A 73 11.06 6.37 0.90
C SER A 73 10.12 7.55 1.17
N ALA A 74 10.57 8.49 1.98
CA ALA A 74 9.85 9.68 2.42
C ALA A 74 10.85 10.84 2.62
N GLN A 75 10.38 12.03 3.00
CA GLN A 75 11.19 13.23 3.25
C GLN A 75 12.21 13.48 2.12
N GLU A 76 11.70 13.75 0.92
CA GLU A 76 12.51 13.94 -0.30
C GLU A 76 13.41 12.73 -0.65
N ARG A 77 13.03 11.52 -0.23
CA ARG A 77 13.76 10.26 -0.40
C ARG A 77 15.03 10.15 0.46
N THR A 78 15.11 10.91 1.55
CA THR A 78 16.24 10.85 2.50
C THR A 78 16.01 9.88 3.65
N VAL A 79 14.74 9.49 3.91
CA VAL A 79 14.36 8.59 5.00
C VAL A 79 13.62 7.38 4.44
N ILE A 80 13.93 6.19 4.99
CA ILE A 80 13.15 4.97 4.76
C ILE A 80 12.25 4.74 5.97
N TYR A 81 10.94 4.71 5.75
CA TYR A 81 9.95 4.32 6.74
C TYR A 81 9.70 2.82 6.66
N HIS A 82 9.42 2.21 7.81
CA HIS A 82 8.97 0.83 7.92
C HIS A 82 7.64 0.80 8.67
N ALA A 83 6.65 0.14 8.07
CA ALA A 83 5.33 -0.07 8.63
C ALA A 83 5.00 -1.57 8.66
N VAL A 84 4.20 -1.97 9.64
CA VAL A 84 3.68 -3.34 9.76
C VAL A 84 2.18 -3.27 9.99
N PHE A 85 1.42 -4.03 9.21
CA PHE A 85 -0.03 -4.08 9.34
C PHE A 85 -0.58 -5.44 8.90
N ASP A 86 -1.79 -5.76 9.35
CA ASP A 86 -2.53 -6.95 8.91
C ASP A 86 -3.50 -6.58 7.77
N GLU A 87 -3.87 -7.55 6.92
CA GLU A 87 -4.80 -7.32 5.81
C GLU A 87 -6.14 -6.71 6.26
N GLU A 88 -6.64 -7.13 7.43
CA GLU A 88 -7.88 -6.63 8.03
C GLU A 88 -7.89 -5.11 8.20
N THR A 89 -6.70 -4.52 8.38
CA THR A 89 -6.51 -3.06 8.43
C THR A 89 -7.09 -2.40 7.19
N VAL A 90 -6.94 -3.01 6.01
CA VAL A 90 -7.44 -2.50 4.73
C VAL A 90 -8.89 -2.92 4.47
N LEU A 91 -9.27 -4.14 4.85
CA LEU A 91 -10.62 -4.69 4.62
C LEU A 91 -11.70 -3.98 5.45
N GLY A 92 -11.36 -3.44 6.63
CA GLY A 92 -12.30 -2.76 7.53
C GLY A 92 -12.94 -1.49 6.97
N GLN A 93 -12.48 -0.99 5.81
CA GLN A 93 -13.06 0.16 5.12
C GLN A 93 -13.55 -0.27 3.73
N LYS A 94 -14.87 -0.42 3.60
CA LYS A 94 -15.53 -0.55 2.31
C LYS A 94 -15.77 0.86 1.77
N ARG A 95 -15.21 1.18 0.60
CA ARG A 95 -15.54 2.43 -0.11
C ARG A 95 -16.98 2.40 -0.61
#